data_AF-A0A0U2UFP0-F1
#
_entry.id   AF-A0A0U2UFP0-F1
#
_cell.length_a   1.000
_cell.length_b   1.000
_cell.length_c   1.000
_cell.angle_alpha   90.00
_cell.angle_beta   90.00
_cell.angle_gamma   90.00
#
_symmetry.space_group_name_H-M   'P 1'
#
loop_
_entity.id
_entity.type
_entity.pdbx_description
1 polymer ?
#
loop_
_entity_poly.entity_id
_entity_poly.type
_entity_poly.pdbx_seq_one_letter_code
_entity_poly.pdbx_strand_id
1 'polypeptide(L)'
;MSGYPDGTFRPNNSVTRAEFTAMLVGALKLDGTGVALDFTDQAKIGAWAKRAVALAVQTGIVSECEDGSFRPDAQITRAEMASMIANALKVPFDANAQTGFADDEDIPNWAKCAVGSGSHATQNAGSSGARINQ
;
A
#
# COMPACT_ATOMS: atom_id res chain seq x y z
N MET A 1 20.77 5.28 -0.30
CA MET A 1 19.63 6.18 -0.57
C MET A 1 20.22 7.50 -1.00
N SER A 2 20.04 7.87 -2.26
CA SER A 2 20.37 9.21 -2.71
C SER A 2 19.09 10.02 -2.60
N GLY A 3 19.14 11.23 -2.03
CA GLY A 3 18.02 12.16 -2.04
C GLY A 3 17.63 12.57 -3.47
N TYR A 4 16.85 13.63 -3.62
CA TYR A 4 16.58 14.18 -4.95
C TYR A 4 17.91 14.42 -5.70
N PRO A 5 17.94 14.37 -7.06
CA PRO A 5 19.15 14.62 -7.85
C PRO A 5 19.83 15.96 -7.54
N ASP A 6 19.14 16.89 -6.88
CA ASP A 6 19.62 18.19 -6.42
C ASP A 6 20.22 18.20 -5.00
N GLY A 7 20.30 17.05 -4.32
CA GLY A 7 20.90 16.91 -2.99
C GLY A 7 20.02 17.38 -1.83
N THR A 8 18.73 17.67 -2.04
CA THR A 8 17.84 18.16 -0.98
C THR A 8 16.98 17.05 -0.34
N PHE A 9 16.69 17.18 0.96
CA PHE A 9 15.84 16.25 1.73
C PHE A 9 14.39 16.74 1.87
N ARG A 10 14.14 18.04 1.72
CA ARG A 10 12.83 18.72 1.70
C ARG A 10 11.80 18.18 2.71
N PRO A 11 12.08 18.21 4.02
CA PRO A 11 11.25 17.59 5.07
C PRO A 11 9.82 18.15 5.20
N ASN A 12 9.57 19.35 4.65
CA ASN A 12 8.27 20.02 4.68
C ASN A 12 7.51 19.94 3.34
N ASN A 13 8.10 19.34 2.29
CA ASN A 13 7.38 19.12 1.06
C ASN A 13 6.51 17.87 1.18
N SER A 14 5.28 17.97 0.69
CA SER A 14 4.45 16.82 0.44
C SER A 14 5.15 15.89 -0.55
N VAL A 15 5.33 14.62 -0.18
CA VAL A 15 5.80 13.58 -1.10
C VAL A 15 4.61 12.94 -1.80
N THR A 16 4.84 12.41 -3.00
CA THR A 16 3.78 11.65 -3.69
C THR A 16 3.66 10.24 -3.11
N ARG A 17 2.52 9.60 -3.34
CA ARG A 17 2.28 8.22 -2.94
C ARG A 17 3.28 7.25 -3.57
N ALA A 18 3.70 7.49 -4.82
CA ALA A 18 4.76 6.69 -5.46
C ALA A 18 6.14 6.91 -4.81
N GLU A 19 6.50 8.15 -4.49
CA GLU A 19 7.76 8.47 -3.82
C GLU A 19 7.86 7.80 -2.46
N PHE A 20 6.81 7.94 -1.64
CA PHE A 20 6.76 7.32 -0.32
C PHE A 20 6.83 5.80 -0.39
N THR A 21 6.12 5.19 -1.34
CA THR A 21 6.17 3.74 -1.58
C THR A 21 7.59 3.28 -1.91
N ALA A 22 8.29 3.98 -2.81
CA ALA A 22 9.66 3.65 -3.17
C ALA A 22 10.64 3.82 -1.99
N MET A 23 10.47 4.87 -1.18
CA MET A 23 11.25 5.08 0.03
C MET A 23 11.06 3.95 1.04
N LEU A 24 9.81 3.55 1.30
CA LEU A 24 9.48 2.51 2.27
C LEU A 24 10.01 1.15 1.84
N VAL A 25 9.80 0.76 0.58
CA VAL A 25 10.33 -0.48 -0.01
C VAL A 25 11.86 -0.52 0.07
N GLY A 26 12.52 0.60 -0.24
CA GLY A 26 13.98 0.73 -0.14
C GLY A 26 14.49 0.67 1.31
N ALA A 27 13.77 1.27 2.26
CA ALA A 27 14.10 1.24 3.68
C ALA A 27 14.01 -0.18 4.27
N LEU A 28 12.99 -0.93 3.85
CA LEU A 28 12.79 -2.33 4.22
C LEU A 28 13.72 -3.29 3.46
N LYS A 29 14.47 -2.77 2.47
CA LYS A 29 15.35 -3.56 1.59
C LYS A 29 14.61 -4.74 0.96
N LEU A 30 13.39 -4.51 0.48
CA LEU A 30 12.64 -5.58 -0.19
C LEU A 30 13.24 -5.87 -1.55
N ASP A 31 13.41 -7.16 -1.83
CA ASP A 31 13.99 -7.68 -3.05
C ASP A 31 13.00 -8.55 -3.83
N GLY A 32 13.26 -8.66 -5.14
CA GLY A 32 12.42 -9.41 -6.07
C GLY A 32 11.85 -8.54 -7.19
N THR A 33 10.97 -9.15 -7.99
CA THR A 33 10.33 -8.51 -9.15
C THR A 33 8.97 -7.90 -8.80
N GLY A 34 8.37 -8.28 -7.67
CA GLY A 34 7.00 -7.94 -7.31
C GLY A 34 5.96 -8.72 -8.14
N VAL A 35 4.71 -8.25 -8.12
CA VAL A 35 3.59 -8.77 -8.91
C VAL A 35 3.26 -7.89 -10.13
N ALA A 36 2.52 -8.43 -11.08
CA ALA A 36 1.93 -7.62 -12.14
C ALA A 36 0.95 -6.61 -11.54
N LEU A 37 0.99 -5.36 -12.03
CA LEU A 37 0.13 -4.28 -11.56
C LEU A 37 -1.13 -4.22 -12.43
N ASP A 38 -2.30 -4.18 -11.79
CA ASP A 38 -3.63 -4.08 -12.43
C ASP A 38 -4.32 -2.74 -12.13
N PHE A 39 -3.54 -1.69 -11.82
CA PHE A 39 -4.15 -0.40 -11.53
C PHE A 39 -4.69 0.24 -12.82
N THR A 40 -5.87 0.87 -12.72
CA THR A 40 -6.48 1.63 -13.81
C THR A 40 -5.59 2.78 -14.30
N ASP A 41 -4.71 3.29 -13.44
CA ASP A 41 -3.74 4.34 -13.71
C ASP A 41 -2.29 3.85 -13.72
N GLN A 42 -2.03 2.56 -13.92
CA GLN A 42 -0.67 1.97 -13.94
C GLN A 42 0.29 2.66 -14.92
N ALA A 43 -0.24 3.25 -16.00
CA ALA A 43 0.53 4.00 -16.99
C ALA A 43 1.15 5.29 -16.43
N LYS A 44 0.57 5.87 -15.37
CA LYS A 44 1.10 7.04 -14.66
C LYS A 44 2.22 6.69 -13.68
N ILE A 45 2.39 5.41 -13.37
CA ILE A 45 3.48 4.97 -12.48
C ILE A 45 4.80 5.07 -13.24
N GLY A 46 5.65 6.01 -12.83
CA GLY A 46 6.98 6.17 -13.40
C GLY A 46 7.81 4.89 -13.34
N ALA A 47 8.62 4.63 -14.37
CA ALA A 47 9.42 3.40 -14.48
C ALA A 47 10.31 3.15 -13.24
N TRP A 48 10.80 4.22 -12.61
CA TRP A 48 11.59 4.17 -11.39
C TRP A 48 10.82 3.62 -10.17
N ALA A 49 9.49 3.81 -10.14
CA ALA A 49 8.62 3.39 -9.02
C ALA A 49 7.98 2.02 -9.27
N LYS A 50 7.82 1.58 -10.52
CA LYS A 50 7.06 0.37 -10.89
C LYS A 50 7.45 -0.87 -10.08
N ARG A 51 8.76 -1.15 -9.96
CA ARG A 51 9.24 -2.29 -9.15
C ARG A 51 8.88 -2.14 -7.68
N ALA A 52 9.03 -0.94 -7.12
CA ALA A 52 8.71 -0.70 -5.72
C ALA A 52 7.20 -0.88 -5.46
N VAL A 53 6.35 -0.33 -6.33
CA VAL A 53 4.90 -0.51 -6.22
C VAL A 53 4.53 -1.99 -6.36
N ALA A 54 5.11 -2.72 -7.31
CA ALA A 54 4.89 -4.15 -7.49
C ALA A 54 5.26 -4.98 -6.24
N LEU A 55 6.38 -4.64 -5.58
CA LEU A 55 6.78 -5.28 -4.33
C LEU A 55 5.83 -4.91 -3.19
N ALA A 56 5.46 -3.63 -3.07
CA ALA A 56 4.57 -3.16 -2.03
C ALA A 56 3.18 -3.80 -2.10
N VAL A 57 2.65 -4.03 -3.32
CA VAL A 57 1.41 -4.79 -3.53
C VAL A 57 1.60 -6.25 -3.14
N GLN A 58 2.67 -6.88 -3.59
CA GLN A 58 2.97 -8.28 -3.28
C GLN A 58 3.06 -8.54 -1.77
N THR A 59 3.64 -7.60 -1.02
CA THR A 59 3.82 -7.71 0.43
C THR A 59 2.65 -7.17 1.24
N GLY A 60 1.57 -6.69 0.59
CA GLY A 60 0.40 -6.13 1.27
C GLY A 60 0.63 -4.77 1.94
N ILE A 61 1.70 -4.06 1.57
CA ILE A 61 1.97 -2.69 2.06
C ILE A 61 1.00 -1.71 1.40
N VAL A 62 0.68 -1.95 0.13
CA VAL A 62 -0.21 -1.12 -0.69
C VAL A 62 -1.35 -1.97 -1.24
N SER A 63 -2.53 -1.38 -1.27
CA SER A 63 -3.69 -1.88 -2.00
C SER A 63 -4.20 -0.82 -2.99
N GLU A 64 -4.99 -1.25 -3.96
CA GLU A 64 -5.74 -0.36 -4.85
C GLU A 64 -6.76 0.49 -4.08
N CYS A 65 -7.10 1.65 -4.63
CA CYS A 65 -8.23 2.45 -4.18
C CYS A 65 -9.55 1.83 -4.66
N GLU A 66 -10.69 2.26 -4.11
CA GLU A 66 -12.04 1.79 -4.52
C GLU A 66 -12.33 1.97 -6.02
N ASP A 67 -11.67 2.94 -6.67
CA ASP A 67 -11.76 3.19 -8.12
C ASP A 67 -10.75 2.37 -8.96
N GLY A 68 -10.07 1.41 -8.35
CA GLY A 68 -9.04 0.57 -8.97
C GLY A 68 -7.73 1.30 -9.28
N SER A 69 -7.53 2.52 -8.79
CA SER A 69 -6.31 3.30 -9.03
C SER A 69 -5.27 3.18 -7.91
N PHE A 70 -4.01 3.46 -8.22
CA PHE A 70 -2.94 3.62 -7.25
C PHE A 70 -2.68 5.10 -6.87
N ARG A 71 -2.96 6.03 -7.79
CA ARG A 71 -2.76 7.49 -7.64
C ARG A 71 -1.28 7.87 -7.39
N PRO A 72 -0.35 7.52 -8.31
CA PRO A 72 1.08 7.67 -8.08
C PRO A 72 1.55 9.11 -7.83
N ASP A 73 0.90 10.08 -8.48
CA ASP A 73 1.27 11.50 -8.42
C ASP A 73 0.52 12.28 -7.32
N ALA A 74 -0.44 11.63 -6.65
CA ALA A 74 -1.18 12.26 -5.56
C ALA A 74 -0.26 12.46 -4.36
N GLN A 75 -0.41 13.61 -3.69
CA GLN A 75 0.24 13.82 -2.39
C GLN A 75 -0.30 12.82 -1.39
N ILE A 76 0.61 12.12 -0.71
CA ILE A 76 0.22 11.15 0.31
C ILE A 76 -0.13 11.87 1.62
N THR A 77 -1.23 11.47 2.25
CA THR A 77 -1.65 12.00 3.54
C THR A 77 -0.89 11.34 4.69
N ARG A 78 -0.88 11.98 5.87
CA ARG A 78 -0.29 11.39 7.09
C ARG A 78 -0.96 10.08 7.48
N ALA A 79 -2.26 9.95 7.28
CA ALA A 79 -3.01 8.73 7.56
C ALA A 79 -2.58 7.59 6.63
N GLU A 80 -2.51 7.83 5.31
CA GLU A 80 -2.03 6.82 4.35
C GLU A 80 -0.59 6.39 4.62
N MET A 81 0.31 7.33 4.95
CA MET A 81 1.67 7.00 5.37
C MET A 81 1.70 6.10 6.59
N ALA A 82 0.93 6.44 7.63
CA ALA A 82 0.84 5.67 8.86
C ALA A 82 0.38 4.24 8.57
N SER A 83 -0.67 4.07 7.77
CA SER A 83 -1.20 2.79 7.34
C SER A 83 -0.24 1.93 6.52
N MET A 84 0.51 2.53 5.59
CA MET A 84 1.53 1.79 4.84
C MET A 84 2.67 1.29 5.74
N ILE A 85 3.12 2.09 6.71
CA ILE A 85 4.15 1.69 7.68
C ILE A 85 3.63 0.56 8.57
N ALA A 86 2.43 0.74 9.08
CA ALA A 86 1.64 -0.22 9.82
C ALA A 86 1.59 -1.61 9.14
N ASN A 87 1.20 -1.64 7.87
CA ASN A 87 1.17 -2.86 7.06
C ASN A 87 2.56 -3.46 6.87
N ALA A 88 3.56 -2.61 6.59
CA ALA A 88 4.94 -3.05 6.43
C ALA A 88 5.49 -3.74 7.68
N LEU A 89 5.09 -3.26 8.87
CA LEU A 89 5.46 -3.85 10.15
C LEU A 89 4.62 -5.07 10.54
N LYS A 90 3.60 -5.43 9.72
CA LYS A 90 2.61 -6.49 10.01
C LYS A 90 1.98 -6.32 11.40
N VAL A 91 1.83 -5.07 11.84
CA VAL A 91 1.09 -4.78 13.06
C VAL A 91 -0.36 -5.16 12.77
N PRO A 92 -1.01 -6.05 13.55
CA PRO A 92 -2.40 -6.35 13.33
C PRO A 92 -3.23 -5.09 13.55
N PHE A 93 -3.91 -4.63 12.51
CA PHE A 93 -4.96 -3.61 12.61
C PHE A 93 -6.24 -4.35 12.93
N ASP A 94 -6.78 -4.10 14.11
CA ASP A 94 -8.14 -4.54 14.39
C ASP A 94 -9.06 -3.65 13.56
N ALA A 95 -9.60 -4.18 12.45
CA ALA A 95 -10.52 -3.44 11.59
C ALA A 95 -11.84 -3.09 12.31
N ASN A 96 -12.05 -3.68 13.50
CA ASN A 96 -13.12 -3.38 14.44
C ASN A 96 -12.60 -2.64 15.69
N ALA A 97 -11.34 -2.20 15.74
CA ALA A 97 -10.93 -1.22 16.73
C ALA A 97 -11.70 0.06 16.41
N GLN A 98 -12.86 0.22 17.06
CA GLN A 98 -13.43 1.53 17.28
C GLN A 98 -12.31 2.40 17.77
N THR A 99 -11.98 3.40 16.97
CA THR A 99 -11.11 4.42 17.52
C THR A 99 -11.93 5.06 18.64
N GLY A 100 -11.30 5.38 19.78
CA GLY A 100 -11.98 6.11 20.85
C GLY A 100 -12.33 7.54 20.46
N PHE A 101 -12.28 7.88 19.17
CA PHE A 101 -12.57 9.19 18.63
C PHE A 101 -14.09 9.30 18.36
N ALA A 102 -14.66 10.45 18.70
CA ALA A 102 -16.10 10.69 18.67
C ALA A 102 -16.66 10.85 17.24
N ASP A 103 -15.78 10.87 16.25
CA ASP A 103 -15.99 11.24 14.85
C ASP A 103 -15.62 10.12 13.87
N ASP A 104 -15.66 8.86 14.32
CA ASP A 104 -15.38 7.67 13.48
C ASP A 104 -16.30 7.59 12.24
N GLU A 105 -17.54 8.11 12.33
CA GLU A 105 -18.49 8.18 11.21
C GLU A 105 -18.11 9.22 10.14
N ASP A 106 -17.26 10.19 10.48
CA ASP A 106 -16.83 11.27 9.58
C ASP A 106 -15.54 10.93 8.82
N ILE A 107 -14.98 9.72 9.04
CA ILE A 107 -13.82 9.23 8.30
C ILE A 107 -14.19 9.14 6.80
N PRO A 108 -13.67 10.03 5.94
CA PRO A 108 -14.14 10.11 4.58
C PRO A 108 -13.76 8.85 3.80
N ASN A 109 -14.51 8.49 2.75
CA ASN A 109 -14.18 7.30 1.93
C ASN A 109 -12.74 7.31 1.39
N TRP A 110 -12.11 8.48 1.22
CA TRP A 110 -10.69 8.57 0.85
C TRP A 110 -9.73 7.99 1.91
N ALA A 111 -10.12 8.00 3.18
CA ALA A 111 -9.37 7.41 4.29
C ALA A 111 -9.59 5.89 4.42
N LYS A 112 -10.58 5.30 3.73
CA LYS A 112 -10.76 3.83 3.68
C LYS A 112 -9.62 3.12 2.93
N CYS A 113 -8.92 3.80 2.02
CA CYS A 113 -7.70 3.27 1.42
C CYS A 113 -6.56 3.14 2.44
N ALA A 114 -6.53 3.98 3.47
CA ALA A 114 -5.58 3.86 4.58
C ALA A 114 -6.00 2.75 5.57
N VAL A 115 -7.30 2.54 5.81
CA VAL A 115 -7.78 1.57 6.83
C VAL A 115 -8.00 0.16 6.25
N GLY A 116 -8.23 0.01 4.94
CA GLY A 116 -8.64 -1.25 4.29
C GLY A 116 -7.57 -2.34 4.14
N SER A 117 -6.42 -2.24 4.81
CA SER A 117 -5.32 -3.20 4.65
C SER A 117 -5.45 -4.48 5.49
N GLY A 118 -6.61 -4.72 6.12
CA GLY A 118 -6.88 -5.90 6.94
C GLY A 118 -7.50 -7.11 6.22
N SER A 119 -7.95 -6.99 4.97
CA SER A 119 -8.98 -7.91 4.46
C SER A 119 -8.71 -8.51 3.08
N HIS A 120 -7.49 -8.92 2.74
CA HIS A 120 -7.28 -9.82 1.58
C HIS A 120 -6.18 -10.88 1.77
N ALA A 121 -5.90 -11.26 3.02
CA ALA A 121 -5.20 -12.50 3.33
C ALA A 121 -6.22 -13.57 3.73
N THR A 122 -6.88 -14.22 2.76
CA THR A 122 -7.25 -15.67 2.72
C THR A 122 -8.30 -15.93 1.62
N GLN A 123 -7.93 -15.95 0.35
CA GLN A 123 -8.66 -16.74 -0.65
C GLN A 123 -7.66 -17.41 -1.60
N ASN A 124 -6.82 -18.29 -1.06
CA ASN A 124 -6.23 -19.36 -1.85
C ASN A 124 -6.08 -20.61 -0.98
N ALA A 125 -7.21 -21.22 -0.65
CA ALA A 125 -7.28 -22.62 -0.27
C ALA A 125 -7.88 -23.35 -1.48
N GLY A 126 -7.05 -24.16 -2.14
CA GLY A 126 -7.40 -24.88 -3.35
C GLY A 126 -8.67 -25.73 -3.15
N SER A 127 -9.72 -25.38 -3.88
CA SER A 127 -10.80 -26.29 -4.21
C SER A 127 -10.47 -26.98 -5.54
N SER A 128 -9.48 -27.87 -5.50
CA SER A 128 -9.28 -28.86 -6.56
C SER A 128 -9.51 -30.24 -5.97
N GLY A 129 -10.59 -30.87 -6.42
CA GLY A 129 -11.10 -32.11 -5.86
C GLY A 129 -10.10 -33.26 -5.88
N ALA A 130 -10.11 -34.04 -4.81
CA ALA A 130 -9.70 -35.43 -4.82
C ALA A 130 -10.68 -36.21 -3.95
N ARG A 131 -11.57 -36.94 -4.63
CA ARG A 131 -12.29 -38.08 -4.06
C ARG A 131 -11.23 -39.13 -3.70
N ILE A 132 -11.21 -39.64 -2.48
CA ILE A 132 -10.77 -41.01 -2.22
C ILE A 132 -11.51 -41.56 -1.01
N ASN A 133 -12.17 -42.67 -1.31
CA ASN A 133 -12.89 -43.61 -0.48
C ASN A 133 -11.89 -44.38 0.40
N GLN A 134 -12.21 -44.60 1.67
CA GLN A 134 -12.07 -45.87 2.40
C GLN A 134 -12.71 -45.75 3.79
#